data_AF-A0AA43U6Q4-F1
#
_entry.id   AF-A0AA43U6Q4-F1
#
_cell.length_a   1.000
_cell.length_b   1.000
_cell.length_c   1.000
_cell.angle_alpha   90.00
_cell.angle_beta   90.00
_cell.angle_gamma   90.00
#
_symmetry.space_group_name_H-M   'P 1'
#
loop_
_entity.id
_entity.type
_entity.pdbx_description
1 polymer ?
#
loop_
_entity_poly.entity_id
_entity_poly.type
_entity_poly.pdbx_seq_one_letter_code
_entity_poly.pdbx_strand_id
1 'polypeptide(L)'
;SEVLAAGAANVYGLKHMTDGDIRGAARVDEEGNQKIMKQFQGELAEVLNAGTENAGLLTAFDMPVPTYLVNEAGDSLDHWKAVNRAASEEADETVAILGDEAADVFAQQEATWATEYSGNISKVVAVETEADVNAYEFTRELRDALTDYTRYDNTVAYGNGLFNRVDYTALQVERYTTGEKVVGEVTGINRDGSEAKAEMTILPYTVSVEPTEGRYESDTYLADLLIYVPETAPETNIPVVVVWHGGSQTGNLFFDATMWWQTAAKEGFALALPTRTDHIYRTIDSVSRMYDVDLFEGAYEILAADGRFDMTRVYTSGQSMGSVASIAVSQFCADKLAAFYGTNASAPNPEVAGGPVPAAEFVGEGNYDDRGIPGFEADTSYDTDNIESFVRSSEAAAAGADIYWDPATETAVVPNQANFKTWTEYYMDQNGVTLENLNPNIRYSNASALNGGTNKDDGTLAEWKTNLARYRTFQWENEDGIPVIEYTFAMWQAHNCQPGYRPVIWDFLKHYSVVDGVHYYSESAFAEDDAVALFQ
;
A
#
# COMPACT_ATOMS: atom_id res chain seq x y z
N SER A 1 -6.00 18.94 32.39
CA SER A 1 -5.21 17.96 33.19
C SER A 1 -6.03 16.90 33.94
N GLU A 2 -7.12 16.36 33.37
CA GLU A 2 -7.73 15.08 33.84
C GLU A 2 -8.32 14.31 32.65
N VAL A 3 -8.78 15.03 31.61
CA VAL A 3 -9.24 14.47 30.33
C VAL A 3 -8.13 13.81 29.50
N LEU A 4 -6.88 14.28 29.61
CA LEU A 4 -5.73 13.71 28.88
C LEU A 4 -5.16 12.44 29.54
N ALA A 5 -5.17 12.38 30.88
CA ALA A 5 -4.68 11.21 31.63
C ALA A 5 -5.58 9.97 31.47
N ALA A 6 -6.87 10.17 31.19
CA ALA A 6 -7.81 9.07 30.94
C ALA A 6 -7.63 8.40 29.56
N GLY A 7 -6.95 9.05 28.61
CA GLY A 7 -6.70 8.51 27.27
C GLY A 7 -5.56 7.48 27.21
N ALA A 8 -4.66 7.47 28.19
CA ALA A 8 -3.40 6.71 28.12
C ALA A 8 -3.37 5.41 28.94
N ALA A 9 -4.44 5.07 29.67
CA ALA A 9 -4.46 3.92 30.58
C ALA A 9 -5.06 2.63 29.98
N ASN A 10 -5.41 2.62 28.70
CA ASN A 10 -5.96 1.45 28.00
C ASN A 10 -5.09 1.11 26.79
N VAL A 11 -4.77 -0.17 26.60
CA VAL A 11 -4.06 -0.66 25.41
C VAL A 11 -4.87 -0.28 24.16
N TYR A 12 -4.33 0.66 23.37
CA TYR A 12 -4.95 1.12 22.12
C TYR A 12 -5.20 -0.03 21.15
N GLY A 13 -4.24 -0.95 21.03
CA GLY A 13 -4.30 -2.08 20.10
C GLY A 13 -5.37 -3.15 20.37
N LEU A 14 -5.89 -3.26 21.61
CA LEU A 14 -6.80 -4.37 21.97
C LEU A 14 -8.29 -3.97 21.92
N LYS A 15 -8.64 -2.75 22.33
CA LYS A 15 -10.06 -2.34 22.54
C LYS A 15 -10.65 -1.38 21.50
N HIS A 16 -9.83 -0.79 20.64
CA HIS A 16 -10.25 0.30 19.74
C HIS A 16 -10.14 -0.02 18.25
N MET A 17 -9.86 -1.27 17.89
CA MET A 17 -9.62 -1.67 16.51
C MET A 17 -10.70 -2.66 16.08
N THR A 18 -11.82 -2.17 15.57
CA THR A 18 -12.66 -2.95 14.65
C THR A 18 -12.42 -2.37 13.27
N ASP A 19 -12.02 -3.22 12.33
CA ASP A 19 -12.03 -2.80 10.93
C ASP A 19 -13.46 -2.38 10.56
N GLY A 20 -13.59 -1.21 9.95
CA GLY A 20 -14.87 -0.71 9.44
C GLY A 20 -15.58 -1.75 8.56
N ASP A 21 -14.80 -2.63 7.92
CA ASP A 21 -15.24 -3.73 7.06
C ASP A 21 -15.37 -5.10 7.75
N ILE A 22 -14.91 -5.28 8.99
CA ILE A 22 -14.89 -6.60 9.66
C ILE A 22 -15.72 -6.55 10.96
N ARG A 23 -17.05 -6.58 10.79
CA ARG A 23 -18.03 -6.67 11.88
C ARG A 23 -18.64 -8.06 12.05
N GLY A 24 -17.89 -9.10 11.71
CA GLY A 24 -18.31 -10.48 11.98
C GLY A 24 -18.04 -10.86 13.44
N ALA A 25 -19.08 -11.27 14.17
CA ALA A 25 -18.94 -11.79 15.55
C ALA A 25 -17.96 -13.00 15.65
N ALA A 26 -17.63 -13.64 14.51
CA ALA A 26 -16.67 -14.73 14.43
C ALA A 26 -15.20 -14.29 14.62
N ARG A 27 -14.86 -13.01 14.41
CA ARG A 27 -13.45 -12.54 14.38
C ARG A 27 -13.00 -11.76 15.62
N VAL A 28 -13.88 -11.62 16.60
CA VAL A 28 -13.56 -11.11 17.94
C VAL A 28 -13.79 -12.21 18.98
N ASP A 29 -13.08 -12.19 20.10
CA ASP A 29 -13.36 -13.08 21.23
C ASP A 29 -14.56 -12.59 22.06
N GLU A 30 -14.90 -13.32 23.13
CA GLU A 30 -16.04 -13.00 24.01
C GLU A 30 -15.97 -11.61 24.65
N GLU A 31 -14.76 -11.02 24.70
CA GLU A 31 -14.48 -9.71 25.27
C GLU A 31 -14.50 -8.60 24.19
N GLY A 32 -14.73 -8.96 22.93
CA GLY A 32 -14.73 -8.05 21.78
C GLY A 32 -13.33 -7.75 21.22
N ASN A 33 -12.29 -8.45 21.69
CA ASN A 33 -10.93 -8.25 21.21
C ASN A 33 -10.72 -8.94 19.86
N GLN A 34 -9.98 -8.32 18.94
CA GLN A 34 -9.63 -8.96 17.68
C GLN A 34 -8.78 -10.21 17.91
N LYS A 35 -9.18 -11.31 17.28
CA LYS A 35 -8.51 -12.60 17.41
C LYS A 35 -7.10 -12.60 16.80
N ILE A 36 -6.93 -12.00 15.61
CA ILE A 36 -5.64 -11.88 14.92
C ILE A 36 -4.56 -11.14 15.74
N MET A 37 -4.98 -10.23 16.61
CA MET A 37 -4.07 -9.51 17.51
C MET A 37 -3.35 -10.41 18.50
N LYS A 38 -3.91 -11.58 18.86
CA LYS A 38 -3.23 -12.57 19.71
C LYS A 38 -2.02 -13.17 19.02
N GLN A 39 -2.08 -13.38 17.70
CA GLN A 39 -0.94 -13.87 16.93
C GLN A 39 0.16 -12.82 16.89
N PHE A 40 -0.18 -11.57 16.55
CA PHE A 40 0.80 -10.47 16.48
C PHE A 40 1.47 -10.26 17.84
N GLN A 41 0.69 -10.29 18.93
CA GLN A 41 1.22 -10.17 20.27
C GLN A 41 2.23 -11.27 20.60
N GLY A 42 1.91 -12.53 20.30
CA GLY A 42 2.80 -13.65 20.57
C GLY A 42 4.12 -13.56 19.80
N GLU A 43 4.06 -13.23 18.52
CA GLU A 43 5.24 -13.10 17.65
C GLU A 43 6.12 -11.89 18.01
N LEU A 44 5.50 -10.79 18.47
CA LEU A 44 6.19 -9.55 18.78
C LEU A 44 6.52 -9.37 20.26
N ALA A 45 6.13 -10.28 21.15
CA ALA A 45 6.26 -10.11 22.61
C ALA A 45 7.71 -9.85 23.08
N GLU A 46 8.69 -10.43 22.40
CA GLU A 46 10.11 -10.26 22.72
C GLU A 46 10.75 -9.04 22.03
N VAL A 47 10.03 -8.39 21.11
CA VAL A 47 10.54 -7.31 20.26
C VAL A 47 9.87 -5.98 20.57
N LEU A 48 8.54 -5.94 20.54
CA LEU A 48 7.75 -4.72 20.73
C LEU A 48 7.36 -4.59 22.20
N ASN A 49 7.79 -3.50 22.85
CA ASN A 49 7.50 -3.21 24.25
C ASN A 49 7.83 -4.39 25.20
N ALA A 50 8.91 -5.12 24.90
CA ALA A 50 9.34 -6.33 25.59
C ALA A 50 9.58 -6.11 27.09
N GLY A 51 9.18 -7.07 27.92
CA GLY A 51 9.33 -7.01 29.38
C GLY A 51 8.39 -6.03 30.08
N THR A 52 7.46 -5.40 29.36
CA THR A 52 6.39 -4.56 29.92
C THR A 52 5.06 -5.31 29.96
N GLU A 53 4.05 -4.74 30.61
CA GLU A 53 2.67 -5.25 30.56
C GLU A 53 2.06 -5.19 29.14
N ASN A 54 2.66 -4.40 28.23
CA ASN A 54 2.24 -4.22 26.85
C ASN A 54 3.11 -4.99 25.86
N ALA A 55 3.82 -6.04 26.30
CA ALA A 55 4.65 -6.85 25.41
C ALA A 55 3.86 -7.35 24.18
N GLY A 56 4.41 -7.09 22.99
CA GLY A 56 3.83 -7.43 21.69
C GLY A 56 2.80 -6.43 21.17
N LEU A 57 2.49 -5.37 21.93
CA LEU A 57 1.40 -4.43 21.63
C LEU A 57 1.94 -3.03 21.34
N LEU A 58 1.36 -2.35 20.35
CA LEU A 58 1.61 -0.93 20.12
C LEU A 58 1.02 -0.07 21.24
N THR A 59 1.79 0.94 21.65
CA THR A 59 1.38 1.97 22.60
C THR A 59 1.24 3.33 21.92
N ALA A 60 0.75 4.34 22.64
CA ALA A 60 0.71 5.72 22.14
C ALA A 60 2.09 6.24 21.70
N PHE A 61 3.18 5.74 22.30
CA PHE A 61 4.55 6.14 21.96
C PHE A 61 5.06 5.50 20.66
N ASP A 62 4.32 4.56 20.08
CA ASP A 62 4.65 3.92 18.80
C ASP A 62 3.86 4.53 17.63
N MET A 63 2.95 5.47 17.96
CA MET A 63 2.00 6.14 17.08
C MET A 63 2.13 7.67 17.21
N PRO A 64 3.24 8.27 16.73
CA PRO A 64 3.45 9.71 16.83
C PRO A 64 2.36 10.49 16.09
N VAL A 65 2.07 11.68 16.60
CA VAL A 65 1.09 12.62 16.06
C VAL A 65 1.74 14.00 16.02
N PRO A 66 2.09 14.55 14.84
CA PRO A 66 2.61 15.90 14.74
C PRO A 66 1.70 16.88 15.47
N THR A 67 2.26 17.62 16.41
CA THR A 67 1.47 18.40 17.38
C THR A 67 1.92 19.85 17.39
N TYR A 68 0.97 20.76 17.28
CA TYR A 68 1.17 22.19 17.54
C TYR A 68 0.46 22.55 18.84
N LEU A 69 1.22 23.06 19.81
CA LEU A 69 0.75 23.56 21.08
C LEU A 69 0.80 25.09 21.06
N VAL A 70 -0.37 25.72 21.10
CA VAL A 70 -0.51 27.18 21.07
C VAL A 70 -0.94 27.65 22.45
N ASN A 71 -0.13 28.47 23.11
CA ASN A 71 -0.37 28.97 24.47
C ASN A 71 -0.58 27.85 25.50
N GLU A 72 0.13 26.73 25.32
CA GLU A 72 0.04 25.52 26.14
C GLU A 72 1.44 25.01 26.48
N ALA A 73 1.69 24.70 27.75
CA ALA A 73 3.01 24.30 28.26
C ALA A 73 2.92 23.25 29.39
N GLY A 74 4.06 22.88 29.98
CA GLY A 74 4.14 21.94 31.11
C GLY A 74 3.74 20.52 30.73
N ASP A 75 2.86 19.89 31.52
CA ASP A 75 2.46 18.48 31.36
C ASP A 75 1.98 18.13 29.93
N SER A 76 1.36 19.08 29.22
CA SER A 76 0.91 18.87 27.83
C SER A 76 2.09 18.75 26.87
N LEU A 77 3.06 19.65 27.00
CA LEU A 77 4.29 19.65 26.20
C LEU A 77 5.09 18.36 26.47
N ASP A 78 5.28 17.99 27.73
CA ASP A 78 6.00 16.77 28.11
C ASP A 78 5.31 15.51 27.57
N HIS A 79 3.98 15.46 27.64
CA HIS A 79 3.20 14.35 27.09
C HIS A 79 3.39 14.20 25.58
N TRP A 80 3.18 15.28 24.81
CA TRP A 80 3.27 15.22 23.36
C TRP A 80 4.70 15.01 22.86
N LYS A 81 5.71 15.52 23.59
CA LYS A 81 7.12 15.20 23.35
C LYS A 81 7.37 13.70 23.52
N ALA A 82 6.83 13.09 24.56
CA ALA A 82 6.95 11.65 24.75
C ALA A 82 6.25 10.85 23.62
N VAL A 83 5.01 11.20 23.27
CA VAL A 83 4.24 10.56 22.17
C VAL A 83 4.99 10.61 20.84
N ASN A 84 5.63 11.74 20.54
CA ASN A 84 6.36 11.95 19.29
C ASN A 84 7.83 11.50 19.32
N ARG A 85 8.28 10.86 20.40
CA ARG A 85 9.71 10.53 20.63
C ARG A 85 10.63 11.75 20.48
N ALA A 86 10.16 12.92 20.87
CA ALA A 86 10.87 14.19 20.84
C ALA A 86 11.37 14.54 22.26
N ALA A 87 12.18 13.65 22.83
CA ALA A 87 12.57 13.68 24.25
C ALA A 87 13.66 14.70 24.60
N SER A 88 14.07 15.56 23.66
CA SER A 88 15.04 16.63 23.92
C SER A 88 14.53 17.56 25.03
N GLU A 89 15.36 17.89 26.03
CA GLU A 89 14.94 18.81 27.10
C GLU A 89 14.73 20.23 26.55
N GLU A 90 15.70 20.69 25.76
CA GLU A 90 15.68 21.97 25.05
C GLU A 90 15.12 21.80 23.63
N ALA A 91 14.64 22.90 23.04
CA ALA A 91 14.21 22.91 21.65
C ALA A 91 15.38 22.56 20.70
N ASP A 92 15.10 21.75 19.68
CA ASP A 92 16.07 21.42 18.64
C ASP A 92 16.33 22.64 17.74
N GLU A 93 15.29 23.45 17.52
CA GLU A 93 15.36 24.74 16.86
C GLU A 93 14.25 25.68 17.34
N THR A 94 14.44 26.99 17.16
CA THR A 94 13.38 27.99 17.29
C THR A 94 13.19 28.65 15.93
N VAL A 95 11.97 28.55 15.40
CA VAL A 95 11.61 29.04 14.07
C VAL A 95 10.49 30.09 14.16
N ALA A 96 10.38 30.92 13.13
CA ALA A 96 9.27 31.84 12.98
C ALA A 96 8.10 31.12 12.29
N ILE A 97 6.93 31.06 12.94
CA ILE A 97 5.69 30.47 12.39
C ILE A 97 4.49 31.37 12.71
N LEU A 98 3.33 31.12 12.10
CA LEU A 98 2.04 31.72 12.50
C LEU A 98 2.08 33.26 12.57
N GLY A 99 2.69 33.91 11.58
CA GLY A 99 2.85 35.37 11.53
C GLY A 99 4.07 35.92 12.28
N ASP A 100 5.24 35.29 12.09
CA ASP A 100 6.55 35.63 12.69
C ASP A 100 6.69 35.37 14.20
N GLU A 101 5.79 34.57 14.78
CA GLU A 101 5.90 34.16 16.18
C GLU A 101 7.03 33.15 16.37
N ALA A 102 7.84 33.35 17.41
CA ALA A 102 8.89 32.41 17.76
C ALA A 102 8.27 31.14 18.33
N ALA A 103 8.55 30.01 17.70
CA ALA A 103 8.09 28.69 18.13
C ALA A 103 9.26 27.74 18.30
N ASP A 104 9.25 27.04 19.41
CA ASP A 104 10.21 26.01 19.75
C ASP A 104 9.78 24.68 19.13
N VAL A 105 10.70 24.05 18.40
CA VAL A 105 10.47 22.79 17.69
C VAL A 105 11.25 21.69 18.38
N PHE A 106 10.55 20.61 18.69
CA PHE A 106 11.10 19.38 19.23
C PHE A 106 10.89 18.27 18.19
N ALA A 107 11.97 17.84 17.56
CA ALA A 107 11.96 16.86 16.49
C ALA A 107 11.94 15.43 17.04
N GLN A 108 11.31 14.51 16.32
CA GLN A 108 11.38 13.08 16.61
C GLN A 108 12.83 12.58 16.57
N GLN A 109 13.28 11.93 17.63
CA GLN A 109 14.67 11.45 17.77
C GLN A 109 14.81 9.94 17.50
N GLU A 110 13.72 9.18 17.65
CA GLU A 110 13.72 7.72 17.51
C GLU A 110 12.65 7.26 16.52
N ALA A 111 12.95 6.20 15.76
CA ALA A 111 12.00 5.59 14.85
C ALA A 111 10.82 4.98 15.62
N THR A 112 9.62 5.07 15.05
CA THR A 112 8.39 4.45 15.59
C THR A 112 7.69 3.65 14.53
N TRP A 113 6.74 2.80 14.94
CA TRP A 113 6.05 1.90 14.00
C TRP A 113 5.37 2.71 12.89
N ALA A 114 4.65 3.77 13.26
CA ALA A 114 3.94 4.59 12.28
C ALA A 114 4.88 5.39 11.35
N THR A 115 6.17 5.55 11.68
CA THR A 115 7.13 6.32 10.87
C THR A 115 8.19 5.44 10.21
N GLU A 116 8.02 4.13 10.26
CA GLU A 116 9.00 3.14 9.82
C GLU A 116 9.41 3.27 8.34
N TYR A 117 8.55 3.86 7.50
CA TYR A 117 8.80 4.08 6.08
C TYR A 117 9.03 5.56 5.71
N SER A 118 8.72 6.50 6.60
CA SER A 118 8.92 7.94 6.38
C SER A 118 10.21 8.49 6.98
N GLY A 119 10.79 7.80 7.97
CA GLY A 119 11.85 8.36 8.81
C GLY A 119 11.29 9.25 9.93
N ASN A 120 12.17 9.89 10.69
CA ASN A 120 11.82 10.69 11.88
C ASN A 120 11.18 12.04 11.49
N ILE A 121 9.96 12.01 10.98
CA ILE A 121 9.28 13.18 10.42
C ILE A 121 8.34 13.89 11.40
N SER A 122 8.04 13.26 12.54
CA SER A 122 7.14 13.87 13.51
C SER A 122 7.83 14.96 14.32
N LYS A 123 7.05 15.93 14.79
CA LYS A 123 7.54 17.03 15.63
C LYS A 123 6.46 17.53 16.58
N VAL A 124 6.91 18.14 17.68
CA VAL A 124 6.08 18.97 18.55
C VAL A 124 6.56 20.40 18.38
N VAL A 125 5.62 21.30 18.09
CA VAL A 125 5.89 22.73 17.92
C VAL A 125 5.13 23.47 19.01
N ALA A 126 5.85 24.18 19.87
CA ALA A 126 5.27 24.97 20.95
C ALA A 126 5.42 26.46 20.64
N VAL A 127 4.32 27.19 20.66
CA VAL A 127 4.28 28.62 20.37
C VAL A 127 3.48 29.35 21.44
N GLU A 128 4.08 30.41 21.97
CA GLU A 128 3.43 31.36 22.87
C GLU A 128 3.19 32.65 22.07
N THR A 129 1.92 33.03 21.92
CA THR A 129 1.51 34.18 21.11
C THR A 129 0.34 34.92 21.73
N GLU A 130 0.37 36.26 21.63
CA GLU A 130 -0.76 37.12 21.96
C GLU A 130 -1.73 37.31 20.77
N ALA A 131 -1.46 36.70 19.61
CA ALA A 131 -2.30 36.78 18.43
C ALA A 131 -3.69 36.18 18.67
N ASP A 132 -4.68 36.68 17.92
CA ASP A 132 -6.02 36.08 17.93
C ASP A 132 -6.00 34.73 17.21
N VAL A 133 -5.93 33.66 17.99
CA VAL A 133 -5.91 32.28 17.49
C VAL A 133 -7.17 31.87 16.72
N ASN A 134 -8.25 32.65 16.79
CA ASN A 134 -9.47 32.43 16.01
C ASN A 134 -9.47 33.21 14.69
N ALA A 135 -8.46 34.05 14.44
CA ALA A 135 -8.35 34.80 13.20
C ALA A 135 -8.15 33.85 12.02
N TYR A 136 -8.70 34.25 10.87
CA TYR A 136 -8.62 33.47 9.64
C TYR A 136 -7.16 33.23 9.20
N GLU A 137 -6.30 34.25 9.27
CA GLU A 137 -4.90 34.12 8.86
C GLU A 137 -4.14 33.13 9.74
N PHE A 138 -4.32 33.20 11.07
CA PHE A 138 -3.70 32.27 12.01
C PHE A 138 -4.16 30.82 11.77
N THR A 139 -5.47 30.61 11.67
CA THR A 139 -6.05 29.27 11.42
C THR A 139 -5.66 28.71 10.04
N ARG A 140 -5.43 29.59 9.05
CA ARG A 140 -4.93 29.21 7.72
C ARG A 140 -3.49 28.73 7.79
N GLU A 141 -2.59 29.49 8.44
CA GLU A 141 -1.18 29.10 8.56
C GLU A 141 -1.01 27.82 9.38
N LEU A 142 -1.77 27.65 10.46
CA LEU A 142 -1.78 26.41 11.24
C LEU A 142 -2.27 25.22 10.40
N ARG A 143 -3.32 25.40 9.59
CA ARG A 143 -3.77 24.37 8.65
C ARG A 143 -2.65 24.01 7.67
N ASP A 144 -2.00 24.99 7.06
CA ASP A 144 -0.96 24.74 6.05
C ASP A 144 0.16 23.86 6.62
N ALA A 145 0.61 24.19 7.84
CA ALA A 145 1.62 23.43 8.56
C ALA A 145 1.20 22.01 8.98
N LEU A 146 -0.11 21.76 9.13
CA LEU A 146 -0.67 20.43 9.41
C LEU A 146 -0.91 19.61 8.13
N THR A 147 -1.13 20.26 6.99
CA THR A 147 -1.40 19.60 5.70
C THR A 147 -0.16 19.08 4.99
N ASP A 148 1.03 19.35 5.53
CA ASP A 148 2.30 18.74 5.12
C ASP A 148 2.30 17.22 5.35
N TYR A 149 1.52 16.75 6.33
CA TYR A 149 1.43 15.34 6.66
C TYR A 149 0.24 14.67 5.99
N THR A 150 0.44 13.42 5.60
CA THR A 150 -0.59 12.50 5.16
C THR A 150 -0.48 11.18 5.92
N ARG A 151 -1.55 10.40 5.91
CA ARG A 151 -1.56 9.06 6.49
C ARG A 151 -2.43 8.13 5.65
N TYR A 152 -2.01 6.88 5.56
CA TYR A 152 -2.93 5.82 5.15
C TYR A 152 -3.70 5.38 6.38
N ASP A 153 -4.91 5.91 6.54
CA ASP A 153 -5.74 5.66 7.72
C ASP A 153 -6.31 4.24 7.70
N ASN A 154 -5.92 3.41 8.65
CA ASN A 154 -6.54 2.12 8.92
C ASN A 154 -6.88 2.03 10.42
N THR A 155 -7.98 1.36 10.73
CA THR A 155 -8.42 1.05 12.09
C THR A 155 -7.47 0.12 12.86
N VAL A 156 -6.53 -0.54 12.19
CA VAL A 156 -5.48 -1.38 12.79
C VAL A 156 -4.16 -0.63 12.84
N ALA A 157 -3.66 -0.39 14.06
CA ALA A 157 -2.47 0.42 14.34
C ALA A 157 -1.19 -0.08 13.61
N TYR A 158 -1.04 -1.39 13.43
CA TYR A 158 0.14 -1.98 12.76
C TYR A 158 0.19 -1.68 11.26
N GLY A 159 -0.95 -1.25 10.69
CA GLY A 159 -1.06 -0.80 9.33
C GLY A 159 -0.91 0.71 9.15
N ASN A 160 -1.03 1.50 10.21
CA ASN A 160 -0.99 2.96 10.10
C ASN A 160 0.42 3.46 9.84
N GLY A 161 0.54 4.45 8.96
CA GLY A 161 1.77 5.18 8.78
C GLY A 161 1.53 6.67 8.55
N LEU A 162 2.46 7.46 9.08
CA LEU A 162 2.55 8.90 8.94
C LEU A 162 3.60 9.21 7.88
N PHE A 163 3.29 10.13 6.96
CA PHE A 163 4.16 10.44 5.83
C PHE A 163 4.08 11.92 5.44
N ASN A 164 5.01 12.40 4.61
CA ASN A 164 4.98 13.75 4.04
C ASN A 164 4.30 13.78 2.67
N ARG A 165 3.31 14.64 2.52
CA ARG A 165 2.63 14.90 1.26
C ARG A 165 3.55 15.70 0.32
N VAL A 166 3.40 15.50 -0.99
CA VAL A 166 3.94 16.41 -1.99
C VAL A 166 2.97 17.58 -2.11
N ASP A 167 3.44 18.83 -2.03
CA ASP A 167 2.54 19.97 -2.25
C ASP A 167 2.41 20.31 -3.74
N TYR A 168 1.26 19.95 -4.30
CA TYR A 168 0.83 20.29 -5.65
C TYR A 168 -0.55 20.98 -5.65
N THR A 169 -0.89 21.61 -4.52
CA THR A 169 -2.22 22.20 -4.30
C THR A 169 -2.51 23.32 -5.29
N ALA A 170 -1.52 24.15 -5.64
CA ALA A 170 -1.67 25.19 -6.66
C ALA A 170 -2.04 24.61 -8.02
N LEU A 171 -1.39 23.52 -8.45
CA LEU A 171 -1.69 22.85 -9.72
C LEU A 171 -3.10 22.26 -9.73
N GLN A 172 -3.54 21.64 -8.61
CA GLN A 172 -4.91 21.15 -8.49
C GLN A 172 -5.93 22.29 -8.59
N VAL A 173 -5.73 23.39 -7.85
CA VAL A 173 -6.64 24.53 -7.86
C VAL A 173 -6.74 25.11 -9.27
N GLU A 174 -5.61 25.27 -9.96
CA GLU A 174 -5.59 25.75 -11.35
C GLU A 174 -6.32 24.79 -12.29
N ARG A 175 -6.06 23.48 -12.19
CA ARG A 175 -6.71 22.44 -13.00
C ARG A 175 -8.24 22.52 -12.87
N TYR A 176 -8.76 22.58 -11.64
CA TYR A 176 -10.21 22.60 -11.41
C TYR A 176 -10.85 23.97 -11.66
N THR A 177 -10.09 25.06 -11.62
CA THR A 177 -10.59 26.40 -11.93
C THR A 177 -10.69 26.63 -13.44
N THR A 178 -9.68 26.19 -14.21
CA THR A 178 -9.59 26.43 -15.65
C THR A 178 -10.32 25.38 -16.47
N GLY A 179 -10.36 24.13 -16.00
CA GLY A 179 -10.83 23.00 -16.80
C GLY A 179 -9.78 22.46 -17.78
N GLU A 180 -8.54 22.98 -17.76
CA GLU A 180 -7.50 22.68 -18.76
C GLU A 180 -6.36 21.81 -18.19
N LYS A 181 -5.49 21.29 -19.06
CA LYS A 181 -4.24 20.63 -18.65
C LYS A 181 -3.34 21.63 -17.94
N VAL A 182 -2.81 21.24 -16.79
CA VAL A 182 -1.83 22.01 -16.01
C VAL A 182 -0.55 21.20 -15.85
N VAL A 183 0.60 21.87 -15.94
CA VAL A 183 1.93 21.28 -15.76
C VAL A 183 2.74 22.19 -14.84
N GLY A 184 3.46 21.63 -13.87
CA GLY A 184 4.34 22.39 -12.99
C GLY A 184 5.37 21.53 -12.27
N GLU A 185 6.37 22.20 -11.69
CA GLU A 185 7.35 21.56 -10.80
C GLU A 185 6.73 21.36 -9.41
N VAL A 186 7.00 20.21 -8.81
CA VAL A 186 6.61 19.86 -7.45
C VAL A 186 7.83 19.33 -6.69
N THR A 187 7.81 19.49 -5.37
CA THR A 187 8.86 18.99 -4.47
C THR A 187 8.26 18.14 -3.38
N GLY A 188 8.79 16.93 -3.20
CA GLY A 188 8.53 16.05 -2.06
C GLY A 188 9.78 15.87 -1.20
N ILE A 189 9.62 15.32 0.01
CA ILE A 189 10.72 15.00 0.93
C ILE A 189 10.93 13.49 1.04
N ASN A 190 12.09 13.01 0.59
CA ASN A 190 12.50 11.61 0.72
C ASN A 190 12.65 11.20 2.19
N ARG A 191 12.67 9.90 2.44
CA ARG A 191 12.86 9.32 3.79
C ARG A 191 14.13 9.81 4.50
N ASP A 192 15.19 10.12 3.76
CA ASP A 192 16.45 10.63 4.30
C ASP A 192 16.47 12.15 4.53
N GLY A 193 15.34 12.82 4.29
CA GLY A 193 15.18 14.27 4.41
C GLY A 193 15.61 15.05 3.17
N SER A 194 16.12 14.40 2.12
CA SER A 194 16.46 15.09 0.86
C SER A 194 15.21 15.48 0.07
N GLU A 195 15.30 16.58 -0.68
CA GLU A 195 14.25 16.98 -1.61
C GLU A 195 14.26 16.08 -2.86
N ALA A 196 13.07 15.71 -3.33
CA ALA A 196 12.84 15.07 -4.61
C ALA A 196 11.99 15.98 -5.48
N LYS A 197 12.54 16.42 -6.61
CA LYS A 197 11.82 17.26 -7.57
C LYS A 197 11.23 16.44 -8.70
N ALA A 198 10.10 16.92 -9.22
CA ALA A 198 9.42 16.28 -10.33
C ALA A 198 8.61 17.28 -11.15
N GLU A 199 8.36 16.92 -12.41
CA GLU A 199 7.28 17.49 -13.19
C GLU A 199 5.97 16.76 -12.82
N MET A 200 4.94 17.52 -12.48
CA MET A 200 3.58 17.02 -12.34
C MET A 200 2.68 17.61 -13.42
N THR A 201 1.97 16.72 -14.12
CA THR A 201 0.90 17.08 -15.05
C THR A 201 -0.43 16.61 -14.49
N ILE A 202 -1.45 17.48 -14.51
CA ILE A 202 -2.84 17.10 -14.22
C ILE A 202 -3.68 17.51 -15.42
N LEU A 203 -4.41 16.57 -16.03
CA LEU A 203 -5.17 16.83 -17.24
C LEU A 203 -6.52 16.10 -17.27
N PRO A 204 -7.56 16.73 -17.87
CA PRO A 204 -8.80 16.04 -18.20
C PRO A 204 -8.57 15.06 -19.35
N TYR A 205 -9.29 13.96 -19.33
CA TYR A 205 -9.50 13.13 -20.52
C TYR A 205 -10.91 12.54 -20.54
N THR A 206 -11.43 12.36 -21.75
CA THR A 206 -12.76 11.83 -21.97
C THR A 206 -12.69 10.33 -22.10
N VAL A 207 -13.49 9.63 -21.33
CA VAL A 207 -13.67 8.18 -21.44
C VAL A 207 -15.06 7.93 -21.99
N SER A 208 -15.12 7.15 -23.08
CA SER A 208 -16.37 6.74 -23.71
C SER A 208 -16.55 5.26 -23.49
N VAL A 209 -17.62 4.91 -22.78
CA VAL A 209 -17.98 3.54 -22.47
C VAL A 209 -19.11 3.13 -23.41
N GLU A 210 -18.90 2.02 -24.12
CA GLU A 210 -19.94 1.46 -24.98
C GLU A 210 -21.21 1.11 -24.15
N PRO A 211 -22.41 1.13 -24.72
CA PRO A 211 -23.61 0.77 -23.98
C PRO A 211 -23.57 -0.71 -23.55
N THR A 212 -23.89 -1.00 -22.30
CA THR A 212 -24.18 -2.37 -21.86
C THR A 212 -25.67 -2.57 -21.62
N GLU A 213 -26.22 -3.62 -22.23
CA GLU A 213 -27.65 -3.94 -22.17
C GLU A 213 -28.12 -4.05 -20.71
N GLY A 214 -29.04 -3.16 -20.30
CA GLY A 214 -29.67 -3.19 -18.98
C GLY A 214 -28.99 -2.38 -17.87
N ARG A 215 -27.90 -1.65 -18.12
CA ARG A 215 -27.33 -0.68 -17.15
C ARG A 215 -27.30 0.76 -17.66
N TYR A 216 -26.80 1.04 -18.88
CA TYR A 216 -26.63 2.42 -19.40
C TYR A 216 -26.75 2.48 -20.95
N GLU A 217 -27.33 3.55 -21.50
CA GLU A 217 -27.54 3.75 -22.96
C GLU A 217 -26.29 4.23 -23.73
N SER A 218 -25.26 4.70 -23.00
CA SER A 218 -23.87 5.06 -23.36
C SER A 218 -23.43 6.10 -22.34
N ASP A 219 -22.26 5.94 -21.72
CA ASP A 219 -21.72 6.93 -20.77
C ASP A 219 -20.40 7.47 -21.30
N THR A 220 -20.40 8.76 -21.64
CA THR A 220 -19.18 9.52 -21.84
C THR A 220 -18.97 10.39 -20.62
N TYR A 221 -17.85 10.23 -19.94
CA TYR A 221 -17.53 11.02 -18.76
C TYR A 221 -16.12 11.60 -18.83
N LEU A 222 -15.93 12.66 -18.05
CA LEU A 222 -14.63 13.30 -17.88
C LEU A 222 -13.94 12.67 -16.66
N ALA A 223 -12.74 12.16 -16.87
CA ALA A 223 -11.82 11.74 -15.82
C ALA A 223 -10.62 12.69 -15.79
N ASP A 224 -9.89 12.67 -14.68
CA ASP A 224 -8.59 13.34 -14.58
C ASP A 224 -7.48 12.30 -14.48
N LEU A 225 -6.35 12.62 -15.12
CA LEU A 225 -5.11 11.86 -15.02
C LEU A 225 -4.06 12.73 -14.33
N LEU A 226 -3.42 12.21 -13.30
CA LEU A 226 -2.22 12.78 -12.70
C LEU A 226 -1.01 12.02 -13.23
N ILE A 227 -0.06 12.72 -13.83
CA ILE A 227 1.22 12.15 -14.27
C ILE A 227 2.34 12.79 -13.45
N TYR A 228 3.19 11.96 -12.87
CA TYR A 228 4.36 12.37 -12.10
C TYR A 228 5.63 11.83 -12.77
N VAL A 229 6.55 12.73 -13.12
CA VAL A 229 7.84 12.39 -13.75
C VAL A 229 8.96 12.97 -12.88
N PRO A 230 9.70 12.14 -12.13
CA PRO A 230 10.77 12.63 -11.27
C PRO A 230 11.97 13.10 -12.10
N GLU A 231 12.76 14.03 -11.56
CA GLU A 231 13.98 14.54 -12.23
C GLU A 231 15.04 13.47 -12.49
N THR A 232 14.95 12.34 -11.77
CA THR A 232 15.84 11.17 -11.90
C THR A 232 15.44 10.26 -13.06
N ALA A 233 14.24 10.42 -13.63
CA ALA A 233 13.82 9.69 -14.82
C ALA A 233 14.67 10.13 -16.04
N PRO A 234 14.92 9.23 -17.00
CA PRO A 234 15.58 9.61 -18.25
C PRO A 234 14.73 10.61 -19.05
N GLU A 235 15.32 11.35 -19.98
CA GLU A 235 14.57 12.31 -20.81
C GLU A 235 13.55 11.63 -21.74
N THR A 236 13.83 10.40 -22.16
CA THR A 236 13.00 9.55 -23.03
C THR A 236 13.14 8.08 -22.63
N ASN A 237 12.24 7.22 -23.10
CA ASN A 237 12.16 5.80 -22.71
C ASN A 237 11.91 5.64 -21.20
N ILE A 238 11.02 6.47 -20.65
CA ILE A 238 10.65 6.46 -19.24
C ILE A 238 9.67 5.30 -18.99
N PRO A 239 10.00 4.30 -18.14
CA PRO A 239 9.04 3.29 -17.71
C PRO A 239 7.90 3.95 -16.95
N VAL A 240 6.69 3.39 -17.03
CA VAL A 240 5.52 3.98 -16.36
C VAL A 240 4.70 2.93 -15.62
N VAL A 241 4.33 3.25 -14.38
CA VAL A 241 3.34 2.47 -13.63
C VAL A 241 2.03 3.23 -13.61
N VAL A 242 0.97 2.62 -14.15
CA VAL A 242 -0.40 3.10 -13.97
C VAL A 242 -0.93 2.61 -12.63
N VAL A 243 -1.27 3.53 -11.72
CA VAL A 243 -1.57 3.23 -10.33
C VAL A 243 -3.03 3.53 -9.99
N TRP A 244 -3.71 2.55 -9.39
CA TRP A 244 -5.14 2.59 -9.07
C TRP A 244 -5.41 2.65 -7.57
N HIS A 245 -6.28 3.57 -7.17
CA HIS A 245 -6.71 3.73 -5.79
C HIS A 245 -7.83 2.77 -5.39
N GLY A 246 -8.00 2.54 -4.08
CA GLY A 246 -9.10 1.75 -3.52
C GLY A 246 -10.47 2.45 -3.56
N GLY A 247 -11.53 1.72 -3.20
CA GLY A 247 -12.92 2.18 -3.36
C GLY A 247 -13.37 3.34 -2.47
N SER A 248 -12.60 3.68 -1.43
CA SER A 248 -12.88 4.80 -0.52
C SER A 248 -11.94 5.99 -0.73
N GLN A 249 -11.15 5.98 -1.81
CA GLN A 249 -10.06 6.93 -2.05
C GLN A 249 -10.19 7.62 -3.42
N THR A 250 -9.26 8.52 -3.70
CA THR A 250 -9.04 9.14 -5.02
C THR A 250 -7.58 8.97 -5.41
N GLY A 251 -7.25 9.12 -6.70
CA GLY A 251 -5.87 9.06 -7.17
C GLY A 251 -4.94 10.04 -6.46
N ASN A 252 -5.44 11.23 -6.10
CA ASN A 252 -4.70 12.25 -5.33
C ASN A 252 -4.37 11.77 -3.91
N LEU A 253 -5.39 11.31 -3.17
CA LEU A 253 -5.18 10.81 -1.81
C LEU A 253 -4.27 9.58 -1.83
N PHE A 254 -4.42 8.73 -2.84
CA PHE A 254 -3.59 7.54 -3.00
C PHE A 254 -2.14 7.90 -3.27
N PHE A 255 -1.87 8.76 -4.25
CA PHE A 255 -0.53 9.28 -4.55
C PHE A 255 0.20 9.76 -3.29
N ASP A 256 -0.51 10.55 -2.47
CA ASP A 256 0.02 11.08 -1.21
C ASP A 256 0.18 9.96 -0.18
N ALA A 257 -0.88 9.23 0.17
CA ALA A 257 -0.84 8.26 1.28
C ALA A 257 0.03 7.02 1.01
N THR A 258 0.35 6.73 -0.25
CA THR A 258 1.12 5.54 -0.62
C THR A 258 2.59 5.79 -0.86
N MET A 259 3.02 7.05 -1.03
CA MET A 259 4.41 7.43 -1.32
C MET A 259 4.99 6.71 -2.56
N TRP A 260 4.14 6.39 -3.55
CA TRP A 260 4.60 5.85 -4.83
C TRP A 260 5.67 6.74 -5.47
N TRP A 261 5.50 8.05 -5.31
CA TRP A 261 6.40 9.08 -5.80
C TRP A 261 7.83 8.99 -5.24
N GLN A 262 8.03 8.49 -4.02
CA GLN A 262 9.38 8.32 -3.45
C GLN A 262 10.12 7.18 -4.15
N THR A 263 9.44 6.06 -4.42
CA THR A 263 10.05 4.94 -5.15
C THR A 263 10.30 5.35 -6.60
N ALA A 264 9.34 6.05 -7.23
CA ALA A 264 9.54 6.63 -8.55
C ALA A 264 10.74 7.58 -8.60
N ALA A 265 10.86 8.51 -7.64
CA ALA A 265 11.98 9.45 -7.56
C ALA A 265 13.32 8.77 -7.31
N LYS A 266 13.35 7.69 -6.52
CA LYS A 266 14.58 6.95 -6.27
C LYS A 266 15.03 6.15 -7.50
N GLU A 267 14.09 5.51 -8.19
CA GLU A 267 14.38 4.48 -9.19
C GLU A 267 14.23 4.98 -10.64
N GLY A 268 13.74 6.22 -10.85
CA GLY A 268 13.74 6.89 -12.16
C GLY A 268 12.64 6.45 -13.11
N PHE A 269 11.43 6.18 -12.62
CA PHE A 269 10.25 5.86 -13.44
C PHE A 269 9.09 6.83 -13.21
N ALA A 270 8.14 6.87 -14.15
CA ALA A 270 6.97 7.74 -14.07
C ALA A 270 5.76 7.03 -13.45
N LEU A 271 4.84 7.83 -12.91
CA LEU A 271 3.55 7.36 -12.42
C LEU A 271 2.43 8.01 -13.22
N ALA A 272 1.39 7.24 -13.49
CA ALA A 272 0.14 7.73 -14.06
C ALA A 272 -1.03 7.27 -13.18
N LEU A 273 -1.80 8.21 -12.64
CA LEU A 273 -2.89 7.94 -11.70
C LEU A 273 -4.20 8.51 -12.21
N PRO A 274 -5.10 7.67 -12.75
CA PRO A 274 -6.50 8.04 -12.89
C PRO A 274 -7.04 8.48 -11.52
N THR A 275 -7.69 9.63 -11.47
CA THR A 275 -8.25 10.16 -10.21
C THR A 275 -9.58 9.50 -9.82
N ARG A 276 -10.05 8.57 -10.65
CA ARG A 276 -11.24 7.74 -10.43
C ARG A 276 -10.92 6.28 -10.76
N THR A 277 -11.56 5.41 -10.00
CA THR A 277 -11.70 3.97 -10.26
C THR A 277 -13.21 3.69 -10.21
N ASP A 278 -13.77 2.98 -11.19
CA ASP A 278 -15.20 2.65 -11.19
C ASP A 278 -15.43 1.14 -11.17
N HIS A 279 -15.23 0.59 -9.97
CA HIS A 279 -15.63 -0.77 -9.65
C HIS A 279 -16.82 -0.72 -8.69
N ILE A 280 -18.03 -0.70 -9.26
CA ILE A 280 -19.23 -1.00 -8.49
C ILE A 280 -19.12 -2.43 -7.96
N TYR A 281 -19.15 -2.57 -6.63
CA TYR A 281 -19.03 -3.77 -5.76
C TYR A 281 -19.92 -5.01 -6.07
N ARG A 282 -20.47 -5.14 -7.28
CA ARG A 282 -21.39 -6.22 -7.63
C ARG A 282 -20.80 -7.06 -8.74
N THR A 283 -20.05 -8.09 -8.29
CA THR A 283 -19.65 -9.30 -9.02
C THR A 283 -18.91 -9.04 -10.32
N ILE A 284 -17.83 -9.78 -10.54
CA ILE A 284 -17.26 -9.89 -11.87
C ILE A 284 -18.21 -10.77 -12.69
N ASP A 285 -19.37 -10.23 -13.01
CA ASP A 285 -20.11 -10.67 -14.17
C ASP A 285 -19.28 -10.21 -15.37
N SER A 286 -19.17 -11.07 -16.38
CA SER A 286 -18.53 -10.90 -17.69
C SER A 286 -18.75 -9.54 -18.40
N VAL A 287 -19.65 -8.74 -17.86
CA VAL A 287 -20.16 -7.45 -18.32
C VAL A 287 -19.39 -6.25 -17.71
N SER A 288 -18.57 -6.43 -16.67
CA SER A 288 -17.84 -5.36 -15.97
C SER A 288 -16.52 -4.92 -16.65
N ARG A 289 -16.35 -5.22 -17.95
CA ARG A 289 -15.20 -4.80 -18.78
C ARG A 289 -14.99 -3.27 -18.84
N MET A 290 -15.91 -2.45 -18.33
CA MET A 290 -16.35 -1.24 -19.02
C MET A 290 -16.06 0.09 -18.33
N TYR A 291 -15.12 0.16 -17.39
CA TYR A 291 -14.69 1.48 -16.89
C TYR A 291 -13.19 1.55 -16.65
N ASP A 292 -12.61 0.64 -15.87
CA ASP A 292 -11.19 0.71 -15.55
C ASP A 292 -10.28 0.36 -16.74
N VAL A 293 -10.72 -0.55 -17.60
CA VAL A 293 -10.04 -0.85 -18.87
C VAL A 293 -10.09 0.37 -19.81
N ASP A 294 -11.25 1.01 -19.94
CA ASP A 294 -11.39 2.20 -20.81
C ASP A 294 -10.63 3.41 -20.24
N LEU A 295 -10.57 3.56 -18.91
CA LEU A 295 -9.70 4.52 -18.21
C LEU A 295 -8.23 4.23 -18.50
N PHE A 296 -7.82 2.96 -18.44
CA PHE A 296 -6.46 2.55 -18.76
C PHE A 296 -6.11 2.84 -20.21
N GLU A 297 -6.97 2.48 -21.16
CA GLU A 297 -6.74 2.73 -22.58
C GLU A 297 -6.62 4.22 -22.88
N GLY A 298 -7.47 5.06 -22.28
CA GLY A 298 -7.35 6.51 -22.38
C GLY A 298 -6.03 7.05 -21.81
N ALA A 299 -5.60 6.55 -20.65
CA ALA A 299 -4.31 6.91 -20.07
C ALA A 299 -3.14 6.43 -20.94
N TYR A 300 -3.22 5.21 -21.48
CA TYR A 300 -2.22 4.62 -22.37
C TYR A 300 -2.04 5.45 -23.65
N GLU A 301 -3.13 5.90 -24.27
CA GLU A 301 -3.08 6.78 -25.45
C GLU A 301 -2.42 8.13 -25.14
N ILE A 302 -2.71 8.72 -23.98
CA ILE A 302 -2.08 9.99 -23.54
C ILE A 302 -0.58 9.80 -23.34
N LEU A 303 -0.17 8.72 -22.69
CA LEU A 303 1.24 8.38 -22.48
C LEU A 303 1.95 8.14 -23.82
N ALA A 304 1.35 7.37 -24.73
CA ALA A 304 1.90 7.13 -26.06
C ALA A 304 2.05 8.43 -26.87
N ALA A 305 1.10 9.35 -26.76
CA ALA A 305 1.12 10.63 -27.48
C ALA A 305 2.15 11.63 -26.94
N ASP A 306 2.54 11.54 -25.67
CA ASP A 306 3.58 12.39 -25.06
C ASP A 306 4.97 12.09 -25.66
N GLY A 307 5.24 10.82 -25.97
CA GLY A 307 6.44 10.37 -26.69
C GLY A 307 7.71 10.26 -25.82
N ARG A 308 7.67 10.67 -24.54
CA ARG A 308 8.77 10.42 -23.58
C ARG A 308 8.73 9.01 -22.98
N PHE A 309 7.55 8.41 -22.88
CA PHE A 309 7.35 7.14 -22.17
C PHE A 309 7.73 5.92 -23.02
N ASP A 310 8.28 4.91 -22.36
CA ASP A 310 8.57 3.61 -22.95
C ASP A 310 7.30 2.75 -22.95
N MET A 311 6.61 2.71 -24.09
CA MET A 311 5.36 1.97 -24.22
C MET A 311 5.55 0.44 -24.22
N THR A 312 6.79 -0.06 -24.22
CA THR A 312 7.10 -1.48 -23.98
C THR A 312 7.20 -1.81 -22.49
N ARG A 313 7.32 -0.79 -21.63
CA ARG A 313 7.46 -0.91 -20.16
C ARG A 313 6.38 -0.11 -19.44
N VAL A 314 5.13 -0.44 -19.78
CA VAL A 314 3.93 -0.01 -19.06
C VAL A 314 3.51 -1.10 -18.10
N TYR A 315 3.35 -0.74 -16.83
CA TYR A 315 2.94 -1.62 -15.75
C TYR A 315 1.64 -1.14 -15.13
N THR A 316 0.97 -2.02 -14.37
CA THR A 316 -0.19 -1.60 -13.55
C THR A 316 -0.10 -2.14 -12.12
N SER A 317 -0.58 -1.35 -11.17
CA SER A 317 -0.66 -1.74 -9.75
C SER A 317 -1.79 -1.00 -9.05
N GLY A 318 -2.35 -1.59 -7.99
CA GLY A 318 -3.40 -0.91 -7.24
C GLY A 318 -3.75 -1.59 -5.92
N GLN A 319 -4.58 -0.92 -5.14
CA GLN A 319 -5.01 -1.38 -3.81
C GLN A 319 -6.48 -1.74 -3.79
N SER A 320 -6.81 -2.91 -3.22
CA SER A 320 -8.19 -3.36 -3.04
C SER A 320 -8.95 -3.30 -4.36
N MET A 321 -9.98 -2.46 -4.43
CA MET A 321 -10.69 -2.16 -5.67
C MET A 321 -9.76 -1.78 -6.83
N GLY A 322 -8.68 -1.02 -6.60
CA GLY A 322 -7.66 -0.75 -7.61
C GLY A 322 -6.78 -1.96 -7.99
N SER A 323 -6.65 -2.96 -7.11
CA SER A 323 -6.05 -4.25 -7.47
C SER A 323 -6.97 -5.03 -8.41
N VAL A 324 -8.28 -5.00 -8.15
CA VAL A 324 -9.29 -5.57 -9.07
C VAL A 324 -9.22 -4.86 -10.42
N ALA A 325 -9.03 -3.53 -10.44
CA ALA A 325 -8.82 -2.78 -11.68
C ALA A 325 -7.55 -3.26 -12.41
N SER A 326 -6.44 -3.42 -11.68
CA SER A 326 -5.19 -3.94 -12.23
C SER A 326 -5.34 -5.34 -12.82
N ILE A 327 -6.11 -6.21 -12.17
CA ILE A 327 -6.47 -7.54 -12.67
C ILE A 327 -7.35 -7.42 -13.93
N ALA A 328 -8.36 -6.56 -13.95
CA ALA A 328 -9.17 -6.37 -15.15
C ALA A 328 -8.31 -5.91 -16.34
N VAL A 329 -7.41 -4.95 -16.13
CA VAL A 329 -6.47 -4.50 -17.16
C VAL A 329 -5.55 -5.63 -17.59
N SER A 330 -5.01 -6.44 -16.68
CA SER A 330 -4.16 -7.58 -17.05
C SER A 330 -4.92 -8.64 -17.87
N GLN A 331 -6.19 -8.89 -17.55
CA GLN A 331 -7.02 -9.85 -18.29
C GLN A 331 -7.40 -9.36 -19.70
N PHE A 332 -7.60 -8.05 -19.89
CA PHE A 332 -8.11 -7.49 -21.15
C PHE A 332 -7.07 -6.74 -22.01
N CYS A 333 -5.92 -6.39 -21.45
CA CYS A 333 -4.87 -5.58 -22.08
C CYS A 333 -3.47 -6.19 -21.85
N ALA A 334 -3.36 -7.51 -21.75
CA ALA A 334 -2.08 -8.21 -21.54
C ALA A 334 -1.01 -7.85 -22.58
N ASP A 335 -1.41 -7.54 -23.82
CA ASP A 335 -0.53 -7.12 -24.92
C ASP A 335 0.05 -5.71 -24.76
N LYS A 336 -0.53 -4.90 -23.86
CA LYS A 336 -0.11 -3.53 -23.54
C LYS A 336 0.62 -3.42 -22.20
N LEU A 337 0.65 -4.51 -21.42
CA LEU A 337 1.22 -4.54 -20.08
C LEU A 337 2.44 -5.45 -20.02
N ALA A 338 3.55 -4.89 -19.56
CA ALA A 338 4.77 -5.66 -19.32
C ALA A 338 4.63 -6.59 -18.10
N ALA A 339 3.97 -6.13 -17.04
CA ALA A 339 3.65 -6.90 -15.83
C ALA A 339 2.61 -6.14 -14.98
N PHE A 340 2.00 -6.83 -14.01
CA PHE A 340 1.22 -6.17 -12.98
C PHE A 340 1.52 -6.70 -11.57
N TYR A 341 1.26 -5.85 -10.57
CA TYR A 341 1.39 -6.22 -9.15
C TYR A 341 0.21 -5.65 -8.36
N GLY A 342 -0.75 -6.50 -8.02
CA GLY A 342 -1.93 -6.15 -7.22
C GLY A 342 -1.62 -6.11 -5.72
N THR A 343 -2.44 -5.38 -4.96
CA THR A 343 -2.35 -5.40 -3.49
C THR A 343 -3.71 -5.56 -2.84
N ASN A 344 -3.81 -6.55 -1.97
CA ASN A 344 -4.92 -6.77 -1.06
C ASN A 344 -6.29 -6.98 -1.74
N ALA A 345 -6.34 -7.48 -2.97
CA ALA A 345 -7.55 -8.03 -3.60
C ALA A 345 -7.21 -8.87 -4.83
N SER A 346 -7.53 -10.16 -4.72
CA SER A 346 -7.07 -11.21 -5.64
C SER A 346 -8.27 -11.88 -6.31
N ALA A 347 -8.98 -11.16 -7.18
CA ALA A 347 -10.24 -11.66 -7.76
C ALA A 347 -10.23 -11.56 -9.30
N PRO A 348 -9.54 -12.45 -10.03
CA PRO A 348 -9.71 -12.53 -11.48
C PRO A 348 -11.00 -13.26 -11.85
N ASN A 349 -11.49 -13.01 -13.08
CA ASN A 349 -12.54 -13.83 -13.67
C ASN A 349 -11.94 -15.05 -14.39
N PRO A 350 -12.15 -16.28 -13.89
CA PRO A 350 -11.62 -17.47 -14.57
C PRO A 350 -12.25 -17.73 -15.95
N GLU A 351 -13.39 -17.11 -16.27
CA GLU A 351 -14.03 -17.25 -17.59
C GLU A 351 -13.42 -16.34 -18.66
N VAL A 352 -12.63 -15.34 -18.27
CA VAL A 352 -11.96 -14.44 -19.23
C VAL A 352 -10.66 -15.09 -19.70
N ALA A 353 -10.65 -15.48 -20.98
CA ALA A 353 -9.42 -15.88 -21.65
C ALA A 353 -8.46 -14.70 -21.70
N GLY A 354 -7.44 -14.72 -20.84
CA GLY A 354 -6.38 -13.73 -20.80
C GLY A 354 -5.24 -14.09 -21.78
N GLY A 355 -4.28 -13.18 -21.90
CA GLY A 355 -2.95 -13.50 -22.44
C GLY A 355 -1.98 -13.78 -21.30
N PRO A 356 -0.82 -14.40 -21.59
CA PRO A 356 0.23 -14.53 -20.60
C PRO A 356 0.70 -13.14 -20.17
N VAL A 357 0.92 -12.96 -18.87
CA VAL A 357 1.38 -11.69 -18.27
C VAL A 357 2.02 -11.99 -16.92
N PRO A 358 3.27 -11.55 -16.69
CA PRO A 358 3.89 -11.65 -15.37
C PRO A 358 3.03 -10.95 -14.32
N ALA A 359 2.71 -11.69 -13.27
CA ALA A 359 1.63 -11.36 -12.34
C ALA A 359 2.09 -11.46 -10.91
N ALA A 360 1.78 -10.47 -10.08
CA ALA A 360 2.11 -10.55 -8.67
C ALA A 360 1.00 -10.00 -7.77
N GLU A 361 0.92 -10.50 -6.54
CA GLU A 361 -0.06 -10.07 -5.55
C GLU A 361 0.59 -9.89 -4.17
N PHE A 362 0.29 -8.76 -3.53
CA PHE A 362 0.75 -8.44 -2.20
C PHE A 362 -0.41 -8.48 -1.22
N VAL A 363 -0.39 -9.36 -0.24
CA VAL A 363 -1.50 -9.50 0.72
C VAL A 363 -1.01 -9.42 2.15
N GLY A 364 -1.76 -8.67 2.95
CA GLY A 364 -1.62 -8.64 4.40
C GLY A 364 -1.84 -9.97 5.09
N GLU A 365 -1.61 -9.97 6.39
CA GLU A 365 -2.02 -11.03 7.31
C GLU A 365 -3.44 -10.82 7.91
N GLY A 366 -3.95 -9.57 7.92
CA GLY A 366 -5.28 -9.16 8.43
C GLY A 366 -6.39 -8.71 7.45
N ASN A 367 -6.14 -8.66 6.14
CA ASN A 367 -7.11 -8.59 5.02
C ASN A 367 -8.28 -9.64 4.93
N TYR A 368 -8.15 -10.80 4.23
CA TYR A 368 -9.19 -11.84 4.00
C TYR A 368 -9.24 -13.08 4.94
N ASP A 369 -10.34 -13.85 4.93
CA ASP A 369 -10.43 -15.11 5.70
C ASP A 369 -9.49 -16.22 5.16
N ASP A 370 -9.23 -16.26 3.85
CA ASP A 370 -8.51 -17.36 3.18
C ASP A 370 -7.20 -16.89 2.54
N ARG A 371 -6.13 -16.88 3.33
CA ARG A 371 -4.81 -16.40 2.91
C ARG A 371 -3.75 -17.42 3.29
N GLY A 372 -3.65 -18.45 2.47
CA GLY A 372 -2.72 -19.55 2.70
C GLY A 372 -1.27 -19.20 2.42
N ILE A 373 -0.41 -20.10 2.89
CA ILE A 373 0.94 -20.28 2.36
C ILE A 373 0.79 -21.11 1.09
N PRO A 374 1.33 -20.69 -0.07
CA PRO A 374 1.24 -21.46 -1.30
C PRO A 374 1.62 -22.93 -1.09
N GLY A 375 0.78 -23.84 -1.58
CA GLY A 375 0.96 -25.29 -1.43
C GLY A 375 0.47 -25.89 -0.11
N PHE A 376 -0.11 -25.10 0.81
CA PHE A 376 -0.68 -25.60 2.06
C PHE A 376 -2.16 -25.26 2.18
N GLU A 377 -2.95 -26.24 2.60
CA GLU A 377 -4.39 -26.05 2.85
C GLU A 377 -4.67 -25.79 4.33
N ALA A 378 -5.66 -24.92 4.60
CA ALA A 378 -6.22 -24.76 5.92
C ALA A 378 -6.90 -26.07 6.37
N ASP A 379 -6.74 -26.46 7.63
CA ASP A 379 -7.39 -27.67 8.16
C ASP A 379 -8.90 -27.44 8.30
N THR A 380 -9.68 -27.81 7.29
CA THR A 380 -11.15 -27.60 7.29
C THR A 380 -11.90 -28.61 8.15
N SER A 381 -11.21 -29.47 8.93
CA SER A 381 -11.86 -30.47 9.79
C SER A 381 -12.40 -29.91 11.11
N TYR A 382 -12.12 -28.63 11.41
CA TYR A 382 -12.72 -27.93 12.55
C TYR A 382 -14.19 -27.59 12.28
N ASP A 383 -15.00 -27.64 13.34
CA ASP A 383 -16.43 -27.33 13.29
C ASP A 383 -16.65 -25.89 12.80
N THR A 384 -17.28 -25.73 11.63
CA THR A 384 -17.58 -24.42 11.01
C THR A 384 -18.57 -23.59 11.84
N ASP A 385 -19.32 -24.23 12.75
CA ASP A 385 -20.19 -23.55 13.72
C ASP A 385 -19.43 -23.17 15.00
N ASN A 386 -18.21 -23.71 15.20
CA ASN A 386 -17.32 -23.33 16.29
C ASN A 386 -16.46 -22.12 15.90
N ILE A 387 -17.10 -20.95 16.00
CA ILE A 387 -16.44 -19.66 15.84
C ILE A 387 -15.37 -19.37 16.91
N GLU A 388 -15.18 -20.20 17.94
CA GLU A 388 -14.16 -19.99 18.98
C GLU A 388 -12.76 -20.47 18.55
N SER A 389 -12.64 -21.34 17.55
CA SER A 389 -11.37 -21.93 17.11
C SER A 389 -10.86 -21.32 15.80
N PHE A 390 -9.63 -20.79 15.83
CA PHE A 390 -8.85 -20.52 14.64
C PHE A 390 -8.55 -21.81 13.86
N VAL A 391 -8.50 -21.72 12.52
CA VAL A 391 -8.08 -22.85 11.68
C VAL A 391 -6.56 -22.76 11.46
N ARG A 392 -5.87 -23.90 11.53
CA ARG A 392 -4.41 -23.99 11.34
C ARG A 392 -4.09 -25.19 10.46
N SER A 393 -3.13 -25.06 9.57
CA SER A 393 -2.69 -26.15 8.69
C SER A 393 -1.74 -26.99 9.50
N SER A 394 -2.12 -28.23 9.78
CA SER A 394 -1.25 -29.18 10.47
C SER A 394 0.01 -29.49 9.65
N GLU A 395 -0.05 -29.32 8.33
CA GLU A 395 1.08 -29.48 7.41
C GLU A 395 2.02 -28.28 7.45
N ALA A 396 1.51 -27.04 7.32
CA ALA A 396 2.33 -25.84 7.45
C ALA A 396 2.99 -25.77 8.83
N ALA A 397 2.22 -26.15 9.87
CA ALA A 397 2.67 -26.27 11.25
C ALA A 397 3.89 -27.18 11.39
N ALA A 398 3.80 -28.38 10.81
CA ALA A 398 4.87 -29.36 10.83
C ALA A 398 6.09 -28.88 10.02
N ALA A 399 5.86 -28.05 8.99
CA ALA A 399 6.91 -27.44 8.17
C ALA A 399 7.52 -26.15 8.76
N GLY A 400 7.05 -25.69 9.93
CA GLY A 400 7.63 -24.57 10.68
C GLY A 400 6.82 -23.27 10.65
N ALA A 401 5.74 -23.20 9.87
CA ALA A 401 4.85 -22.05 9.81
C ALA A 401 3.53 -22.31 10.56
N ASP A 402 3.31 -21.56 11.62
CA ASP A 402 2.17 -21.72 12.52
C ASP A 402 1.32 -20.46 12.44
N ILE A 403 0.47 -20.41 11.42
CA ILE A 403 -0.41 -19.29 11.15
C ILE A 403 -1.83 -19.73 11.42
N TYR A 404 -2.61 -18.81 11.96
CA TYR A 404 -4.02 -18.99 12.21
C TYR A 404 -4.83 -18.28 11.13
N TRP A 405 -5.78 -19.00 10.54
CA TRP A 405 -6.77 -18.45 9.63
C TRP A 405 -8.10 -18.27 10.33
N ASP A 406 -8.86 -17.28 9.86
CA ASP A 406 -10.27 -17.17 10.23
C ASP A 406 -11.01 -18.41 9.67
N PRO A 407 -11.91 -19.03 10.44
CA PRO A 407 -12.63 -20.20 9.97
C PRO A 407 -13.44 -19.84 8.73
N ALA A 408 -13.24 -20.62 7.69
CA ALA A 408 -13.97 -20.51 6.45
C ALA A 408 -15.46 -20.82 6.68
N THR A 409 -16.33 -19.83 6.85
CA THR A 409 -17.78 -20.11 6.96
C THR A 409 -18.33 -20.48 5.60
N GLU A 410 -18.79 -21.72 5.41
CA GLU A 410 -19.45 -22.23 4.20
C GLU A 410 -20.77 -21.50 3.83
N THR A 411 -21.17 -20.46 4.57
CA THR A 411 -22.47 -19.81 4.39
C THR A 411 -22.39 -18.65 3.41
N ALA A 412 -22.91 -18.93 2.22
CA ALA A 412 -22.88 -18.16 0.99
C ALA A 412 -21.54 -18.26 0.26
N VAL A 413 -21.61 -18.36 -1.06
CA VAL A 413 -20.54 -18.00 -1.98
C VAL A 413 -20.17 -16.55 -1.70
N VAL A 414 -19.41 -16.31 -0.64
CA VAL A 414 -18.67 -15.08 -0.46
C VAL A 414 -17.44 -15.29 -1.35
N PRO A 415 -17.25 -14.50 -2.41
CA PRO A 415 -16.18 -14.72 -3.40
C PRO A 415 -14.77 -14.87 -2.79
N ASN A 416 -14.57 -14.49 -1.52
CA ASN A 416 -13.26 -14.26 -0.94
C ASN A 416 -12.50 -15.48 -0.41
N GLN A 417 -13.10 -16.67 -0.26
CA GLN A 417 -12.34 -17.93 -0.11
C GLN A 417 -11.82 -18.45 -1.46
N ALA A 418 -12.55 -18.18 -2.53
CA ALA A 418 -12.08 -18.53 -3.86
C ALA A 418 -10.92 -17.63 -4.31
N ASN A 419 -10.83 -16.39 -3.82
CA ASN A 419 -9.94 -15.37 -4.38
C ASN A 419 -8.45 -15.74 -4.50
N PHE A 420 -7.74 -16.12 -3.43
CA PHE A 420 -6.29 -16.37 -3.57
C PHE A 420 -6.00 -17.62 -4.39
N LYS A 421 -6.73 -18.71 -4.14
CA LYS A 421 -6.60 -19.96 -4.92
C LYS A 421 -6.96 -19.73 -6.39
N THR A 422 -8.08 -19.07 -6.67
CA THR A 422 -8.51 -18.70 -8.03
C THR A 422 -7.52 -17.76 -8.70
N TRP A 423 -6.96 -16.80 -7.97
CA TRP A 423 -5.90 -15.92 -8.48
C TRP A 423 -4.67 -16.72 -8.89
N THR A 424 -4.20 -17.59 -8.00
CA THR A 424 -3.01 -18.42 -8.27
C THR A 424 -3.28 -19.37 -9.43
N GLU A 425 -4.40 -20.09 -9.44
CA GLU A 425 -4.78 -21.01 -10.52
C GLU A 425 -4.93 -20.29 -11.86
N TYR A 426 -5.54 -19.11 -11.87
CA TYR A 426 -5.70 -18.30 -13.08
C TYR A 426 -4.34 -17.93 -13.68
N TYR A 427 -3.46 -17.29 -12.90
CA TYR A 427 -2.18 -16.83 -13.44
C TYR A 427 -1.17 -17.96 -13.66
N MET A 428 -1.28 -19.08 -12.94
CA MET A 428 -0.55 -20.31 -13.27
C MET A 428 -0.94 -20.82 -14.66
N ASP A 429 -2.23 -20.92 -14.95
CA ASP A 429 -2.74 -21.31 -16.27
C ASP A 429 -2.29 -20.32 -17.36
N GLN A 430 -2.44 -19.01 -17.14
CA GLN A 430 -2.04 -17.99 -18.12
C GLN A 430 -0.54 -18.00 -18.42
N ASN A 431 0.31 -18.28 -17.43
CA ASN A 431 1.76 -18.25 -17.58
C ASN A 431 2.39 -19.65 -17.80
N GLY A 432 1.57 -20.69 -17.95
CA GLY A 432 2.06 -22.05 -18.25
C GLY A 432 2.86 -22.71 -17.12
N VAL A 433 2.58 -22.34 -15.87
CA VAL A 433 3.24 -22.91 -14.67
C VAL A 433 2.23 -23.63 -13.79
N THR A 434 2.71 -24.42 -12.82
CA THR A 434 1.89 -25.16 -11.87
C THR A 434 2.46 -25.05 -10.45
N LEU A 435 1.85 -25.67 -9.45
CA LEU A 435 2.42 -25.74 -8.10
C LEU A 435 3.81 -26.42 -8.06
N GLU A 436 4.16 -27.25 -9.04
CA GLU A 436 5.51 -27.85 -9.13
C GLU A 436 6.59 -26.81 -9.46
N ASN A 437 6.21 -25.66 -10.01
CA ASN A 437 7.08 -24.54 -10.34
C ASN A 437 7.31 -23.57 -9.17
N LEU A 438 6.64 -23.79 -8.02
CA LEU A 438 6.82 -22.97 -6.83
C LEU A 438 8.25 -23.13 -6.32
N ASN A 439 9.00 -22.02 -6.26
CA ASN A 439 10.34 -22.00 -5.70
C ASN A 439 10.26 -22.41 -4.21
N PRO A 440 11.04 -23.41 -3.76
CA PRO A 440 11.02 -23.85 -2.36
C PRO A 440 11.61 -22.80 -1.40
N ASN A 441 12.34 -21.81 -1.91
CA ASN A 441 12.85 -20.70 -1.15
C ASN A 441 11.83 -19.56 -1.08
N ILE A 442 11.85 -18.87 0.06
CA ILE A 442 11.06 -17.68 0.33
C ILE A 442 12.03 -16.52 0.36
N ARG A 443 11.76 -15.48 -0.42
CA ARG A 443 12.51 -14.23 -0.34
C ARG A 443 11.99 -13.39 0.82
N TYR A 444 12.87 -13.12 1.79
CA TYR A 444 12.53 -12.38 3.00
C TYR A 444 13.02 -10.95 2.92
N SER A 445 12.09 -10.00 2.81
CA SER A 445 12.42 -8.59 2.64
C SER A 445 11.78 -7.69 3.70
N ASN A 446 12.37 -6.51 3.85
CA ASN A 446 11.88 -5.39 4.65
C ASN A 446 11.63 -5.69 6.15
N ALA A 447 12.70 -6.01 6.88
CA ALA A 447 12.75 -5.86 8.31
C ALA A 447 12.74 -4.36 8.66
N SER A 448 11.64 -3.88 9.25
CA SER A 448 11.68 -2.59 9.94
C SER A 448 12.56 -2.75 11.17
N ALA A 449 13.37 -1.73 11.52
CA ALA A 449 14.23 -1.76 12.72
C ALA A 449 13.46 -2.09 14.02
N LEU A 450 12.13 -1.94 14.00
CA LEU A 450 11.22 -2.14 15.12
C LEU A 450 10.65 -3.57 15.22
N ASN A 451 10.88 -4.42 14.22
CA ASN A 451 10.42 -5.81 14.23
C ASN A 451 11.57 -6.83 14.38
N GLY A 452 12.84 -6.39 14.41
CA GLY A 452 13.99 -7.26 14.69
C GLY A 452 14.31 -8.31 13.62
N GLY A 453 13.72 -8.22 12.42
CA GLY A 453 13.93 -9.18 11.34
C GLY A 453 15.33 -9.16 10.73
N THR A 454 15.75 -10.30 10.17
CA THR A 454 16.94 -10.38 9.32
C THR A 454 16.48 -10.46 7.86
N ASN A 455 16.73 -9.41 7.08
CA ASN A 455 16.57 -9.50 5.63
C ASN A 455 17.51 -10.60 5.10
N LYS A 456 16.96 -11.52 4.34
CA LYS A 456 17.71 -12.59 3.67
C LYS A 456 17.14 -12.71 2.27
N ASP A 457 18.02 -12.76 1.29
CA ASP A 457 17.60 -12.90 -0.10
C ASP A 457 16.88 -14.24 -0.32
N ASP A 458 17.29 -15.30 0.40
CA ASP A 458 16.64 -16.61 0.39
C ASP A 458 16.52 -17.21 1.79
N GLY A 459 15.35 -17.77 2.11
CA GLY A 459 15.12 -18.60 3.29
C GLY A 459 14.05 -19.67 3.05
N THR A 460 13.64 -20.37 4.10
CA THR A 460 12.67 -21.49 3.98
C THR A 460 11.49 -21.34 4.93
N LEU A 461 10.46 -22.17 4.75
CA LEU A 461 9.32 -22.23 5.67
C LEU A 461 9.72 -22.62 7.11
N ALA A 462 10.81 -23.37 7.26
CA ALA A 462 11.37 -23.71 8.58
C ALA A 462 11.90 -22.47 9.34
N GLU A 463 12.22 -21.40 8.62
CA GLU A 463 12.66 -20.12 9.19
C GLU A 463 11.50 -19.15 9.43
N TRP A 464 10.25 -19.54 9.13
CA TRP A 464 9.07 -18.67 9.21
C TRP A 464 8.96 -17.90 10.53
N LYS A 465 9.16 -18.61 11.65
CA LYS A 465 9.03 -18.05 13.02
C LYS A 465 10.27 -17.31 13.50
N THR A 466 11.45 -17.68 13.01
CA THR A 466 12.72 -17.11 13.49
C THR A 466 13.16 -15.91 12.65
N ASN A 467 12.65 -15.79 11.43
CA ASN A 467 12.86 -14.64 10.57
C ASN A 467 11.70 -13.64 10.73
N LEU A 468 11.96 -12.52 11.42
CA LEU A 468 10.97 -11.46 11.65
C LEU A 468 10.92 -10.43 10.50
N ALA A 469 11.47 -10.74 9.32
CA ALA A 469 11.25 -9.92 8.13
C ALA A 469 9.74 -9.79 7.88
N ARG A 470 9.31 -8.60 7.47
CA ARG A 470 7.87 -8.31 7.36
C ARG A 470 7.27 -9.01 6.14
N TYR A 471 8.01 -9.09 5.05
CA TYR A 471 7.52 -9.57 3.78
C TYR A 471 8.16 -10.91 3.43
N ARG A 472 7.31 -11.84 2.98
CA ARG A 472 7.67 -13.18 2.56
C ARG A 472 7.15 -13.37 1.15
N THR A 473 8.06 -13.41 0.19
CA THR A 473 7.72 -13.49 -1.23
C THR A 473 7.94 -14.91 -1.72
N PHE A 474 6.90 -15.48 -2.31
CA PHE A 474 6.88 -16.78 -2.96
C PHE A 474 6.88 -16.55 -4.47
N GLN A 475 7.64 -17.35 -5.21
CA GLN A 475 7.83 -17.16 -6.65
C GLN A 475 7.52 -18.46 -7.39
N TRP A 476 6.83 -18.37 -8.53
CA TRP A 476 6.73 -19.46 -9.48
C TRP A 476 7.60 -19.14 -10.68
N GLU A 477 8.49 -20.06 -11.00
CA GLU A 477 9.48 -19.88 -12.06
C GLU A 477 9.12 -20.72 -13.29
N ASN A 478 9.35 -20.16 -14.47
CA ASN A 478 9.26 -20.92 -15.71
C ASN A 478 10.44 -21.92 -15.83
N GLU A 479 10.52 -22.66 -16.95
CA GLU A 479 11.58 -23.66 -17.17
C GLU A 479 13.01 -23.08 -17.17
N ASP A 480 13.16 -21.77 -17.42
CA ASP A 480 14.44 -21.06 -17.42
C ASP A 480 14.81 -20.48 -16.03
N GLY A 481 13.98 -20.74 -15.01
CA GLY A 481 14.19 -20.21 -13.65
C GLY A 481 13.79 -18.74 -13.51
N ILE A 482 13.01 -18.19 -14.44
CA ILE A 482 12.57 -16.80 -14.43
C ILE A 482 11.24 -16.70 -13.67
N PRO A 483 11.11 -15.81 -12.66
CA PRO A 483 9.85 -15.62 -11.97
C PRO A 483 8.80 -15.10 -12.95
N VAL A 484 7.63 -15.73 -12.98
CA VAL A 484 6.48 -15.27 -13.78
C VAL A 484 5.25 -15.00 -12.91
N ILE A 485 5.25 -15.53 -11.67
CA ILE A 485 4.25 -15.22 -10.66
C ILE A 485 4.95 -14.93 -9.33
N GLU A 486 4.53 -13.87 -8.62
CA GLU A 486 4.92 -13.65 -7.22
C GLU A 486 3.72 -13.50 -6.29
N TYR A 487 3.87 -14.00 -5.07
CA TYR A 487 2.96 -13.72 -3.97
C TYR A 487 3.74 -13.21 -2.77
N THR A 488 3.48 -11.98 -2.33
CA THR A 488 4.07 -11.44 -1.11
C THR A 488 3.07 -11.44 0.03
N PHE A 489 3.40 -12.17 1.09
CA PHE A 489 2.68 -12.15 2.35
C PHE A 489 3.32 -11.16 3.33
N ALA A 490 2.54 -10.20 3.82
CA ALA A 490 2.99 -9.22 4.82
C ALA A 490 2.43 -9.49 6.20
N MET A 491 3.35 -9.77 7.13
CA MET A 491 3.03 -9.95 8.54
C MET A 491 2.54 -8.65 9.17
N TRP A 492 1.67 -8.82 10.16
CA TRP A 492 1.20 -7.75 11.04
C TRP A 492 0.56 -6.58 10.28
N GLN A 493 -0.11 -6.85 9.17
CA GLN A 493 -0.77 -5.81 8.37
C GLN A 493 -2.23 -6.15 8.15
N ALA A 494 -3.12 -5.15 8.27
CA ALA A 494 -4.53 -5.23 7.91
C ALA A 494 -4.81 -4.63 6.53
N HIS A 495 -6.00 -4.79 5.97
CA HIS A 495 -6.37 -4.32 4.62
C HIS A 495 -5.98 -2.85 4.33
N ASN A 496 -4.78 -2.61 3.81
CA ASN A 496 -4.24 -1.29 3.53
C ASN A 496 -3.11 -1.34 2.49
N CYS A 497 -2.39 -0.25 2.28
CA CYS A 497 -1.28 -0.21 1.34
C CYS A 497 -0.19 0.72 1.86
N GLN A 498 0.89 0.16 2.41
CA GLN A 498 1.96 0.93 3.04
C GLN A 498 3.10 1.26 2.05
N PRO A 499 3.80 2.40 2.19
CA PRO A 499 4.93 2.76 1.33
C PRO A 499 6.00 1.69 1.16
N GLY A 500 6.23 0.87 2.18
CA GLY A 500 7.17 -0.25 2.11
C GLY A 500 6.91 -1.24 0.99
N TYR A 501 5.71 -1.28 0.39
CA TYR A 501 5.40 -2.24 -0.68
C TYR A 501 6.01 -1.81 -2.01
N ARG A 502 6.24 -0.51 -2.21
CA ARG A 502 6.53 0.08 -3.53
C ARG A 502 7.91 -0.35 -4.00
N PRO A 503 8.95 -0.36 -3.14
CA PRO A 503 10.22 -0.96 -3.52
C PRO A 503 10.10 -2.44 -3.89
N VAL A 504 9.28 -3.23 -3.18
CA VAL A 504 9.08 -4.66 -3.49
C VAL A 504 8.36 -4.83 -4.83
N ILE A 505 7.28 -4.08 -5.04
CA ILE A 505 6.51 -4.09 -6.27
C ILE A 505 7.39 -3.70 -7.46
N TRP A 506 8.12 -2.60 -7.35
CA TRP A 506 9.00 -2.13 -8.43
C TRP A 506 10.13 -3.12 -8.72
N ASP A 507 10.67 -3.76 -7.69
CA ASP A 507 11.73 -4.75 -7.85
C ASP A 507 11.28 -5.95 -8.69
N PHE A 508 9.99 -6.31 -8.67
CA PHE A 508 9.42 -7.26 -9.63
C PHE A 508 9.19 -6.60 -11.01
N LEU A 509 8.42 -5.51 -11.06
CA LEU A 509 7.93 -4.93 -12.32
C LEU A 509 9.05 -4.57 -13.32
N LYS A 510 10.15 -3.98 -12.83
CA LYS A 510 11.20 -3.39 -13.67
C LYS A 510 11.87 -4.35 -14.66
N HIS A 511 11.76 -5.66 -14.42
CA HIS A 511 12.43 -6.69 -15.21
C HIS A 511 11.65 -7.09 -16.47
N TYR A 512 10.42 -6.63 -16.64
CA TYR A 512 9.56 -7.06 -17.74
C TYR A 512 9.36 -5.98 -18.79
N SER A 513 9.21 -6.39 -20.05
CA SER A 513 8.71 -5.56 -21.15
C SER A 513 7.76 -6.38 -22.05
N VAL A 514 6.96 -5.72 -22.88
CA VAL A 514 6.12 -6.35 -23.89
C VAL A 514 6.29 -5.66 -25.24
N VAL A 515 6.52 -6.44 -26.30
CA VAL A 515 6.68 -5.96 -27.67
C VAL A 515 5.84 -6.83 -28.60
N ASP A 516 4.89 -6.22 -29.31
CA ASP A 516 3.99 -6.91 -30.24
C ASP A 516 3.29 -8.14 -29.62
N GLY A 517 2.93 -8.05 -28.33
CA GLY A 517 2.28 -9.12 -27.56
C GLY A 517 3.22 -10.22 -27.05
N VAL A 518 4.53 -10.08 -27.23
CA VAL A 518 5.54 -10.99 -26.67
C VAL A 518 6.19 -10.34 -25.45
N HIS A 519 6.11 -11.00 -24.29
CA HIS A 519 6.77 -10.54 -23.08
C HIS A 519 8.23 -10.97 -23.02
N TYR A 520 9.07 -10.07 -22.50
CA TYR A 520 10.49 -10.30 -22.29
C TYR A 520 10.86 -10.05 -20.83
N TYR A 521 11.84 -10.79 -20.34
CA TYR A 521 12.49 -10.59 -19.05
C TYR A 521 13.94 -10.16 -19.22
N SER A 522 14.40 -9.24 -18.39
CA SER A 522 15.79 -8.79 -18.32
C SER A 522 16.25 -8.77 -16.86
N GLU A 523 17.26 -9.57 -16.52
CA GLU A 523 17.83 -9.64 -15.17
C GLU A 523 18.43 -8.29 -14.76
N SER A 524 19.05 -7.57 -15.69
CA SER A 524 19.60 -6.24 -15.47
C SER A 524 18.56 -5.11 -15.46
N ALA A 525 17.26 -5.42 -15.56
CA ALA A 525 16.17 -4.45 -15.71
C ALA A 525 16.37 -3.52 -16.92
N PHE A 526 16.81 -4.11 -18.04
CA PHE A 526 17.12 -3.48 -19.33
C PHE A 526 18.29 -2.48 -19.28
N ALA A 527 19.14 -2.57 -18.26
CA ALA A 527 20.41 -1.85 -18.23
C ALA A 527 21.45 -2.47 -19.18
N GLU A 528 21.32 -3.76 -19.48
CA GLU A 528 22.14 -4.53 -20.42
C GLU A 528 21.28 -5.18 -21.52
N ASP A 529 21.93 -5.69 -22.57
CA ASP A 529 21.27 -6.44 -23.66
C ASP A 529 21.18 -7.93 -23.28
N ASP A 530 20.33 -8.24 -22.31
CA ASP A 530 20.14 -9.58 -21.70
C ASP A 530 18.68 -10.05 -21.75
N ALA A 531 17.84 -9.39 -22.55
CA ALA A 531 16.42 -9.68 -22.62
C ALA A 531 16.13 -11.05 -23.25
N VAL A 532 15.25 -11.83 -22.62
CA VAL A 532 14.81 -13.15 -23.09
C VAL A 532 13.28 -13.22 -23.18
N ALA A 533 12.75 -13.84 -24.23
CA ALA A 533 11.31 -14.01 -24.40
C ALA A 533 10.74 -15.03 -23.41
N LEU A 534 9.63 -14.70 -22.74
CA LEU A 534 9.09 -15.47 -21.61
C LEU A 534 8.17 -16.62 -22.01
N PHE A 535 7.29 -16.40 -22.99
CA PHE A 535 6.23 -17.34 -23.38
C PHE A 535 6.42 -17.67 -24.85
N GLN A 536 6.90 -18.89 -25.16
CA GLN A 536 7.16 -19.36 -26.53
C GLN A 536 6.14 -20.38 -27.01
#